data_AF-A0A836TKE1-F1
#
_entry.id   AF-A0A836TKE1-F1
#
_cell.length_a   1.000
_cell.length_b   1.000
_cell.length_c   1.000
_cell.angle_alpha   90.00
_cell.angle_beta   90.00
_cell.angle_gamma   90.00
#
_symmetry.space_group_name_H-M   'P 1'
#
loop_
_entity.id
_entity.type
_entity.pdbx_description
1 polymer ?
#
loop_
_entity_poly.entity_id
_entity_poly.type
_entity_poly.pdbx_seq_one_letter_code
_entity_poly.pdbx_strand_id
1 'polypeptide(L)'
;MKVFLATLVLFLMGSISAQANCSKSKICSMLGKMNHFSILDKCPDAGSLLAECKKVNETTIEDLPPGEFVDNGDGTITDTTNKLVWMRTGEHDKQGKLNKVKLKIAKKLAAASSHAGLSNWRIPSLPEFKTLFFSKRVHNAGGKKAWINPVFDDGVGHYYWTSTTCDQVSVITDRYQKKICQQGELGAWLVHFNINAVFWHHKSEDYHVWLVADLK
;
A
#
# COMPACT_ATOMS: atom_id res chain seq x y z
N MET A 1 77.77 -35.63 -6.81
CA MET A 1 76.66 -34.77 -7.25
C MET A 1 75.40 -35.61 -7.41
N LYS A 2 74.42 -35.47 -6.51
CA LYS A 2 73.07 -36.02 -6.69
C LYS A 2 72.09 -34.86 -6.57
N VAL A 3 71.41 -34.54 -7.68
CA VAL A 3 70.42 -33.47 -7.76
C VAL A 3 69.09 -34.05 -7.29
N PHE A 4 68.54 -33.52 -6.21
CA PHE A 4 67.17 -33.82 -5.77
C PHE A 4 66.21 -32.85 -6.46
N LEU A 5 65.35 -33.36 -7.35
CA LEU A 5 64.21 -32.62 -7.87
C LEU A 5 63.11 -32.60 -6.80
N ALA A 6 62.84 -31.42 -6.24
CA ALA A 6 61.66 -31.21 -5.40
C ALA A 6 60.46 -30.88 -6.29
N THR A 7 59.49 -31.79 -6.38
CA THR A 7 58.22 -31.57 -7.07
C THR A 7 57.33 -30.66 -6.21
N LEU A 8 57.10 -29.44 -6.69
CA LEU A 8 56.17 -28.49 -6.11
C LEU A 8 54.73 -28.95 -6.37
N VAL A 9 54.08 -29.55 -5.37
CA VAL A 9 52.65 -29.87 -5.41
C VAL A 9 51.87 -28.62 -5.02
N LEU A 10 51.28 -27.95 -6.01
CA LEU A 10 50.40 -26.81 -5.80
C LEU A 10 49.04 -27.33 -5.27
N PHE A 11 48.83 -27.27 -3.95
CA PHE A 11 47.52 -27.47 -3.37
C PHE A 11 46.64 -26.26 -3.70
N LEU A 12 45.78 -26.38 -4.71
CA LEU A 12 44.64 -25.49 -4.90
C LEU A 12 43.70 -25.70 -3.71
N MET A 13 43.83 -24.87 -2.67
CA MET A 13 42.79 -24.70 -1.66
C MET A 13 41.60 -24.03 -2.35
N GLY A 14 40.74 -24.83 -2.98
CA GLY A 14 39.41 -24.40 -3.37
C GLY A 14 38.67 -23.95 -2.12
N SER A 15 38.35 -22.67 -2.06
CA SER A 15 37.57 -22.04 -0.99
C SER A 15 36.12 -22.54 -1.03
N ILE A 16 35.89 -23.77 -0.58
CA ILE A 16 34.57 -24.36 -0.42
C ILE A 16 34.09 -24.00 1.00
N SER A 17 33.43 -22.85 1.17
CA SER A 17 32.49 -22.61 2.29
C SER A 17 31.83 -21.23 2.35
N ALA A 18 32.14 -20.27 1.49
CA ALA A 18 31.43 -18.98 1.50
C ALA A 18 29.98 -19.09 0.93
N GLN A 19 29.77 -19.91 -0.11
CA GLN A 19 28.45 -20.03 -0.76
C GLN A 19 27.37 -20.78 0.03
N ALA A 20 27.72 -21.63 1.00
CA ALA A 20 26.72 -22.45 1.72
C ALA A 20 25.70 -21.60 2.52
N ASN A 21 26.06 -20.36 2.86
CA ASN A 21 25.20 -19.43 3.60
C ASN A 21 24.27 -18.57 2.71
N CYS A 22 24.40 -18.65 1.39
CA CYS A 22 23.69 -17.80 0.42
C CYS A 22 22.65 -18.58 -0.39
N SER A 23 21.94 -19.52 0.23
CA SER A 23 20.81 -20.20 -0.42
C SER A 23 19.63 -19.23 -0.60
N LYS A 24 18.79 -19.48 -1.62
CA LYS A 24 17.57 -18.68 -1.89
C LYS A 24 16.73 -18.48 -0.63
N SER A 25 16.42 -19.55 0.10
CA SER A 25 15.63 -19.48 1.34
C SER A 25 16.26 -18.54 2.38
N LYS A 26 17.59 -18.61 2.55
CA LYS A 26 18.31 -17.79 3.53
C LYS A 26 18.37 -16.32 3.08
N ILE A 27 18.65 -16.07 1.80
CA ILE A 27 18.59 -14.73 1.19
C ILE A 27 17.18 -14.12 1.34
N CYS A 28 16.12 -14.88 1.02
CA CYS A 28 14.74 -14.41 1.17
C CYS A 28 14.41 -14.07 2.64
N SER A 29 14.94 -14.83 3.60
CA SER A 29 14.75 -14.57 5.03
C SER A 29 15.45 -13.29 5.53
N MET A 30 16.51 -12.84 4.83
CA MET A 30 17.24 -11.62 5.16
C MET A 30 16.53 -10.35 4.71
N LEU A 31 15.73 -10.40 3.63
CA LEU A 31 14.98 -9.24 3.12
C LEU A 31 14.00 -8.64 4.14
N GLY A 32 13.55 -9.42 5.13
CA GLY A 32 12.72 -8.93 6.24
C GLY A 32 13.50 -8.33 7.41
N LYS A 33 14.84 -8.36 7.38
CA LYS A 33 15.72 -7.98 8.49
C LYS A 33 16.77 -6.93 8.13
N MET A 34 17.08 -6.76 6.85
CA MET A 34 18.08 -5.82 6.35
C MET A 34 17.81 -5.42 4.90
N ASN A 35 18.44 -4.33 4.44
CA ASN A 35 18.26 -3.82 3.09
C ASN A 35 19.05 -4.63 2.03
N HIS A 36 18.71 -4.42 0.76
CA HIS A 36 19.28 -5.13 -0.39
C HIS A 36 20.82 -5.08 -0.41
N PHE A 37 21.41 -3.90 -0.21
CA PHE A 37 22.87 -3.73 -0.26
C PHE A 37 23.59 -4.52 0.83
N SER A 38 23.07 -4.51 2.06
CA SER A 38 23.63 -5.32 3.16
C SER A 38 23.53 -6.83 2.92
N ILE A 39 22.58 -7.28 2.09
CA ILE A 39 22.50 -8.68 1.68
C ILE A 39 23.54 -8.97 0.60
N LEU A 40 23.73 -8.07 -0.36
CA LEU A 40 24.76 -8.23 -1.40
C LEU A 40 26.18 -8.22 -0.81
N ASP A 41 26.45 -7.42 0.22
CA ASP A 41 27.74 -7.46 0.92
C ASP A 41 28.02 -8.84 1.55
N LYS A 42 26.97 -9.54 2.01
CA LYS A 42 27.07 -10.89 2.59
C LYS A 42 27.02 -12.00 1.55
N CYS A 43 26.31 -11.75 0.46
CA CYS A 43 26.07 -12.67 -0.64
C CYS A 43 26.19 -11.92 -1.98
N PRO A 44 27.42 -11.71 -2.49
CA PRO A 44 27.66 -10.86 -3.66
C PRO A 44 26.89 -11.28 -4.92
N ASP A 45 26.72 -12.58 -5.11
CA ASP A 45 26.02 -13.14 -6.27
C ASP A 45 24.50 -13.29 -6.08
N ALA A 46 23.93 -12.76 -4.99
CA ALA A 46 22.52 -12.93 -4.66
C ALA A 46 21.57 -12.10 -5.52
N GLY A 47 22.05 -11.27 -6.46
CA GLY A 47 21.21 -10.34 -7.23
C GLY A 47 20.01 -10.99 -7.91
N SER A 48 20.21 -12.12 -8.60
CA SER A 48 19.13 -12.89 -9.25
C SER A 48 18.18 -13.52 -8.23
N LEU A 49 18.72 -14.10 -7.15
CA LEU A 49 17.94 -14.72 -6.08
C LEU A 49 17.11 -13.68 -5.30
N LEU A 50 17.62 -12.47 -5.13
CA LEU A 50 16.92 -11.35 -4.49
C LEU A 50 15.71 -10.91 -5.32
N ALA A 51 15.81 -10.94 -6.65
CA ALA A 51 14.66 -10.70 -7.52
C ALA A 51 13.60 -11.79 -7.37
N GLU A 52 14.00 -13.06 -7.24
CA GLU A 52 13.08 -14.19 -6.99
C GLU A 52 12.48 -14.20 -5.57
N CYS A 53 13.18 -13.62 -4.60
CA CYS A 53 12.69 -13.43 -3.24
C CYS A 53 11.77 -12.21 -3.11
N LYS A 54 11.80 -11.31 -4.09
CA LYS A 54 11.00 -10.11 -4.11
C LYS A 54 9.54 -10.53 -4.24
N LYS A 55 8.75 -10.35 -3.18
CA LYS A 55 7.28 -10.48 -3.21
C LYS A 55 6.64 -9.29 -3.95
N VAL A 56 7.16 -8.96 -5.11
CA VAL A 56 6.66 -7.90 -5.96
C VAL A 56 6.00 -8.58 -7.13
N ASN A 57 4.69 -8.74 -7.02
CA ASN A 57 3.86 -9.12 -8.15
C ASN A 57 3.72 -7.87 -9.04
N GLU A 58 4.12 -7.96 -10.31
CA GLU A 58 3.94 -6.89 -11.31
C GLU A 58 2.48 -6.71 -11.72
N THR A 59 1.55 -7.44 -11.09
CA THR A 59 0.11 -7.22 -11.25
C THR A 59 -0.22 -5.75 -11.02
N THR A 60 -0.66 -5.11 -12.10
CA THR A 60 -1.27 -3.80 -12.08
C THR A 60 -2.74 -3.97 -11.74
N ILE A 61 -3.20 -3.34 -10.65
CA ILE A 61 -4.64 -3.15 -10.47
C ILE A 61 -5.11 -2.14 -11.51
N GLU A 62 -6.18 -2.49 -12.21
CA GLU A 62 -6.84 -1.63 -13.19
C GLU A 62 -7.50 -0.43 -12.50
N ASP A 63 -7.30 0.76 -13.07
CA ASP A 63 -7.93 1.97 -12.56
C ASP A 63 -9.40 2.02 -13.00
N LEU A 64 -10.27 2.50 -12.11
CA LEU A 64 -11.68 2.70 -12.41
C LEU A 64 -11.89 3.99 -13.24
N PRO A 65 -12.96 4.06 -14.05
CA PRO A 65 -13.32 5.29 -14.72
C PRO A 65 -13.61 6.42 -13.71
N PRO A 66 -13.45 7.70 -14.09
CA PRO A 66 -13.81 8.83 -13.25
C PRO A 66 -15.25 8.73 -12.76
N GLY A 67 -15.46 8.96 -11.45
CA GLY A 67 -16.78 8.86 -10.84
C GLY A 67 -17.67 10.07 -11.15
N GLU A 68 -18.97 9.82 -11.32
CA GLU A 68 -20.01 10.84 -11.40
C GLU A 68 -20.79 10.87 -10.08
N PHE A 69 -20.57 11.92 -9.30
CA PHE A 69 -21.00 11.99 -7.90
C PHE A 69 -22.27 12.82 -7.70
N VAL A 70 -23.25 12.25 -7.01
CA VAL A 70 -24.52 12.89 -6.64
C VAL A 70 -24.66 12.85 -5.11
N ASP A 71 -24.80 14.03 -4.49
CA ASP A 71 -25.08 14.15 -3.05
C ASP A 71 -26.53 13.77 -2.77
N ASN A 72 -26.75 12.79 -1.89
CA ASN A 72 -28.08 12.29 -1.55
C ASN A 72 -28.76 13.13 -0.45
N GLY A 73 -28.05 14.06 0.20
CA GLY A 73 -28.57 14.91 1.27
C GLY A 73 -28.74 14.21 2.62
N ASP A 74 -28.38 12.93 2.72
CA ASP A 74 -28.46 12.10 3.94
C ASP A 74 -27.09 11.80 4.57
N GLY A 75 -26.03 12.46 4.08
CA GLY A 75 -24.65 12.19 4.47
C GLY A 75 -23.91 11.21 3.56
N THR A 76 -24.57 10.72 2.51
CA THR A 76 -23.96 9.86 1.49
C THR A 76 -23.89 10.51 0.11
N ILE A 77 -22.98 10.00 -0.73
CA ILE A 77 -22.77 10.45 -2.10
C ILE A 77 -22.76 9.22 -3.02
N THR A 78 -23.61 9.21 -4.04
CA THR A 78 -23.69 8.14 -5.03
C THR A 78 -22.69 8.38 -6.16
N ASP A 79 -21.83 7.40 -6.44
CA ASP A 79 -21.05 7.31 -7.69
C ASP A 79 -21.84 6.47 -8.70
N THR A 80 -22.46 7.15 -9.66
CA THR A 80 -23.36 6.52 -10.63
C THR A 80 -22.63 5.72 -11.70
N THR A 81 -21.35 6.03 -11.95
CA THR A 81 -20.47 5.36 -12.92
C THR A 81 -20.00 4.03 -12.38
N ASN A 82 -19.45 4.03 -11.15
CA ASN A 82 -18.84 2.85 -10.56
C ASN A 82 -19.81 2.01 -9.71
N LYS A 83 -21.08 2.45 -9.59
CA LYS A 83 -22.12 1.80 -8.77
C LYS A 83 -21.69 1.68 -7.30
N LEU A 84 -21.23 2.79 -6.74
CA LEU A 84 -20.77 2.89 -5.35
C LEU A 84 -21.58 3.96 -4.61
N VAL A 85 -21.65 3.81 -3.29
CA VAL A 85 -22.15 4.83 -2.36
C VAL A 85 -21.04 5.13 -1.37
N TRP A 86 -20.70 6.40 -1.25
CA TRP A 86 -19.65 6.90 -0.38
C TRP A 86 -20.25 7.59 0.83
N MET A 87 -19.62 7.47 1.99
CA MET A 87 -19.83 8.46 3.03
C MET A 87 -19.32 9.83 2.54
N ARG A 88 -20.06 10.90 2.82
CA ARG A 88 -19.62 12.26 2.44
C ARG A 88 -18.34 12.69 3.13
N THR A 89 -18.14 12.18 4.35
CA THR A 89 -16.98 12.48 5.21
C THR A 89 -16.35 11.18 5.69
N GLY A 90 -15.12 11.25 6.22
CA GLY A 90 -14.52 10.10 6.90
C GLY A 90 -15.35 9.63 8.11
N GLU A 91 -15.10 8.40 8.56
CA GLU A 91 -15.81 7.82 9.70
C GLU A 91 -15.40 8.53 11.01
N HIS A 92 -16.39 8.97 11.80
CA HIS A 92 -16.19 9.64 13.09
C HIS A 92 -16.51 8.71 14.27
N ASP A 93 -15.87 8.94 15.41
CA ASP A 93 -16.24 8.33 16.68
C ASP A 93 -17.50 8.98 17.28
N LYS A 94 -17.92 8.47 18.45
CA LYS A 94 -19.11 8.97 19.16
C LYS A 94 -18.97 10.43 19.63
N GLN A 95 -17.75 10.95 19.65
CA GLN A 95 -17.42 12.32 20.04
C GLN A 95 -17.30 13.25 18.81
N GLY A 96 -17.56 12.74 17.60
CA GLY A 96 -17.48 13.50 16.36
C GLY A 96 -16.04 13.73 15.89
N LYS A 97 -15.06 12.96 16.36
CA LYS A 97 -13.68 13.02 15.89
C LYS A 97 -13.42 11.94 14.86
N LEU A 98 -12.68 12.26 13.80
CA LEU A 98 -12.29 11.25 12.80
C LEU A 98 -11.56 10.07 13.46
N ASN A 99 -12.08 8.87 13.19
CA ASN A 99 -11.45 7.65 13.63
C ASN A 99 -10.05 7.55 13.05
N LYS A 100 -9.09 7.16 13.88
CA LYS A 100 -7.71 6.89 13.48
C LYS A 100 -7.28 5.59 14.15
N VAL A 101 -7.22 4.51 13.37
CA VAL A 101 -7.07 3.14 13.89
C VAL A 101 -6.29 2.26 12.93
N LYS A 102 -5.80 1.12 13.41
CA LYS A 102 -5.20 0.04 12.61
C LYS A 102 -6.15 -0.49 11.55
N LEU A 103 -5.63 -0.92 10.40
CA LEU A 103 -6.45 -1.39 9.27
C LEU A 103 -7.41 -2.53 9.68
N LYS A 104 -6.98 -3.43 10.56
CA LYS A 104 -7.83 -4.52 11.07
C LYS A 104 -9.04 -3.99 11.83
N ILE A 105 -8.88 -2.91 12.60
CA ILE A 105 -9.97 -2.26 13.34
C ILE A 105 -10.84 -1.45 12.38
N ALA A 106 -10.24 -0.75 11.42
CA ALA A 106 -10.97 -0.04 10.37
C ALA A 106 -11.95 -0.96 9.63
N LYS A 107 -11.50 -2.17 9.22
CA LYS A 107 -12.38 -3.17 8.59
C LYS A 107 -13.52 -3.63 9.49
N LYS A 108 -13.30 -3.73 10.81
CA LYS A 108 -14.35 -4.07 11.79
C LYS A 108 -15.35 -2.93 11.97
N LEU A 109 -14.87 -1.69 12.03
CA LEU A 109 -15.74 -0.50 12.09
C LEU A 109 -16.62 -0.42 10.85
N ALA A 110 -16.04 -0.64 9.67
CA ALA A 110 -16.78 -0.69 8.41
C ALA A 110 -17.92 -1.71 8.45
N ALA A 111 -17.60 -2.96 8.80
CA ALA A 111 -18.58 -4.04 8.87
C ALA A 111 -19.67 -3.86 9.95
N ALA A 112 -19.42 -3.02 10.96
CA ALA A 112 -20.38 -2.70 12.01
C ALA A 112 -21.17 -1.42 11.74
N SER A 113 -20.81 -0.65 10.70
CA SER A 113 -21.47 0.60 10.37
C SER A 113 -22.85 0.35 9.77
N SER A 114 -23.83 1.15 10.20
CA SER A 114 -25.21 1.15 9.71
C SER A 114 -25.62 2.54 9.19
N HIS A 115 -24.63 3.36 8.82
CA HIS A 115 -24.84 4.73 8.40
C HIS A 115 -25.77 4.82 7.20
N ALA A 116 -26.67 5.82 7.21
CA ALA A 116 -27.71 6.02 6.20
C ALA A 116 -28.55 4.77 5.89
N GLY A 117 -28.69 3.84 6.85
CA GLY A 117 -29.46 2.60 6.68
C GLY A 117 -28.77 1.53 5.83
N LEU A 118 -27.52 1.74 5.38
CA LEU A 118 -26.72 0.76 4.65
C LEU A 118 -25.88 -0.08 5.63
N SER A 119 -25.79 -1.38 5.38
CA SER A 119 -25.03 -2.33 6.23
C SER A 119 -23.85 -3.00 5.52
N ASN A 120 -23.64 -2.70 4.23
CA ASN A 120 -22.57 -3.25 3.39
C ASN A 120 -21.36 -2.32 3.29
N TRP A 121 -21.12 -1.49 4.31
CA TRP A 121 -19.97 -0.59 4.35
C TRP A 121 -18.65 -1.37 4.44
N ARG A 122 -17.68 -0.94 3.64
CA ARG A 122 -16.33 -1.52 3.56
C ARG A 122 -15.28 -0.44 3.42
N ILE A 123 -14.02 -0.83 3.62
CA ILE A 123 -12.88 0.02 3.30
C ILE A 123 -12.69 0.04 1.77
N PRO A 124 -12.63 1.22 1.13
CA PRO A 124 -12.44 1.35 -0.31
C PRO A 124 -11.08 0.81 -0.73
N SER A 125 -11.03 0.24 -1.92
CA SER A 125 -9.79 -0.12 -2.60
C SER A 125 -9.08 1.14 -3.13
N LEU A 126 -7.81 0.98 -3.50
CA LEU A 126 -7.02 2.08 -4.06
C LEU A 126 -7.62 2.65 -5.36
N PRO A 127 -8.10 1.86 -6.34
CA PRO A 127 -8.75 2.40 -7.55
C PRO A 127 -10.01 3.19 -7.24
N GLU A 128 -10.84 2.70 -6.32
CA GLU A 128 -12.05 3.40 -5.90
C GLU A 128 -11.71 4.75 -5.29
N PHE A 129 -10.73 4.81 -4.38
CA PHE A 129 -10.31 6.10 -3.84
C PHE A 129 -9.69 7.04 -4.87
N LYS A 130 -9.03 6.50 -5.89
CA LYS A 130 -8.47 7.33 -6.96
C LYS A 130 -9.56 8.06 -7.73
N THR A 131 -10.79 7.54 -7.82
CA THR A 131 -11.89 8.23 -8.51
C THR A 131 -12.34 9.50 -7.79
N LEU A 132 -12.02 9.64 -6.49
CA LEU A 132 -12.33 10.84 -5.70
C LEU A 132 -11.32 11.97 -5.94
N PHE A 133 -10.13 11.67 -6.48
CA PHE A 133 -9.14 12.71 -6.76
C PHE A 133 -9.68 13.68 -7.82
N PHE A 134 -9.55 14.97 -7.54
CA PHE A 134 -9.93 16.02 -8.46
C PHE A 134 -8.73 16.54 -9.25
N SER A 135 -8.97 16.95 -10.49
CA SER A 135 -7.93 17.43 -11.39
C SER A 135 -7.24 18.70 -10.89
N LYS A 136 -7.94 19.49 -10.07
CA LYS A 136 -7.49 20.77 -9.49
C LYS A 136 -7.59 20.75 -7.98
N ARG A 137 -6.78 21.58 -7.31
CA ARG A 137 -6.90 21.81 -5.87
C ARG A 137 -8.00 22.85 -5.62
N VAL A 138 -9.10 22.43 -5.01
CA VAL A 138 -10.31 23.25 -4.81
C VAL A 138 -10.77 23.21 -3.35
N HIS A 139 -11.67 24.11 -2.97
CA HIS A 139 -12.35 24.02 -1.69
C HIS A 139 -13.31 22.82 -1.71
N ASN A 140 -13.16 21.93 -0.74
CA ASN A 140 -14.02 20.78 -0.54
C ASN A 140 -15.27 21.15 0.29
N ALA A 141 -16.14 20.18 0.57
CA ALA A 141 -17.36 20.43 1.33
C ALA A 141 -17.11 20.90 2.77
N GLY A 142 -15.95 20.57 3.36
CA GLY A 142 -15.48 21.08 4.65
C GLY A 142 -14.80 22.46 4.58
N GLY A 143 -14.77 23.10 3.41
CA GLY A 143 -14.19 24.42 3.19
C GLY A 143 -12.66 24.45 3.04
N LYS A 144 -11.98 23.31 3.04
CA LYS A 144 -10.51 23.21 2.94
C LYS A 144 -10.05 22.97 1.52
N LYS A 145 -8.85 23.48 1.18
CA LYS A 145 -8.24 23.24 -0.14
C LYS A 145 -7.62 21.85 -0.23
N ALA A 146 -8.20 20.99 -1.04
CA ALA A 146 -7.74 19.62 -1.27
C ALA A 146 -7.84 19.24 -2.76
N TRP A 147 -7.23 18.12 -3.14
CA TRP A 147 -7.36 17.54 -4.48
C TRP A 147 -8.45 16.46 -4.50
N ILE A 148 -9.58 16.72 -3.85
CA ILE A 148 -10.74 15.82 -3.80
C ILE A 148 -11.92 16.50 -4.48
N ASN A 149 -12.85 15.71 -5.05
CA ASN A 149 -14.06 16.26 -5.64
C ASN A 149 -14.81 17.12 -4.59
N PRO A 150 -15.23 18.35 -4.94
CA PRO A 150 -15.73 19.33 -3.97
C PRO A 150 -16.97 18.91 -3.18
N VAL A 151 -17.70 17.87 -3.60
CA VAL A 151 -18.85 17.35 -2.82
C VAL A 151 -18.44 16.63 -1.53
N PHE A 152 -17.20 16.15 -1.46
CA PHE A 152 -16.68 15.42 -0.30
C PHE A 152 -16.03 16.33 0.73
N ASP A 153 -16.01 15.91 1.99
CA ASP A 153 -15.20 16.52 3.04
C ASP A 153 -14.11 15.53 3.50
N ASP A 154 -12.86 15.83 3.15
CA ASP A 154 -11.69 15.04 3.59
C ASP A 154 -11.24 15.39 5.02
N GLY A 155 -12.05 16.14 5.76
CA GLY A 155 -11.89 16.45 7.16
C GLY A 155 -10.55 17.12 7.46
N VAL A 156 -9.58 16.35 7.95
CA VAL A 156 -8.25 16.85 8.34
C VAL A 156 -7.23 16.81 7.20
N GLY A 157 -7.58 16.29 6.03
CA GLY A 157 -6.70 16.24 4.87
C GLY A 157 -5.45 15.39 5.09
N HIS A 158 -5.60 14.24 5.76
CA HIS A 158 -4.53 13.29 6.09
C HIS A 158 -4.71 11.93 5.41
N TYR A 159 -3.93 10.93 5.83
CA TYR A 159 -3.92 9.58 5.27
C TYR A 159 -5.19 8.80 5.60
N TYR A 160 -5.80 8.24 4.56
CA TYR A 160 -6.93 7.32 4.68
C TYR A 160 -6.54 5.91 4.25
N TRP A 161 -6.97 4.91 5.02
CA TRP A 161 -6.75 3.51 4.72
C TRP A 161 -7.46 3.07 3.44
N THR A 162 -6.74 2.38 2.55
CA THR A 162 -7.36 1.56 1.52
C THR A 162 -7.39 0.08 1.94
N SER A 163 -8.26 -0.71 1.32
CA SER A 163 -8.28 -2.16 1.48
C SER A 163 -7.19 -2.85 0.65
N THR A 164 -6.57 -2.12 -0.29
CA THR A 164 -5.53 -2.61 -1.18
C THR A 164 -4.21 -2.81 -0.44
N THR A 165 -3.74 -4.04 -0.42
CA THR A 165 -2.54 -4.45 0.30
C THR A 165 -1.31 -4.49 -0.61
N CYS A 166 -0.12 -4.55 -0.02
CA CYS A 166 1.11 -4.59 -0.80
C CYS A 166 1.38 -5.95 -1.48
N ASP A 167 0.73 -7.02 -1.01
CA ASP A 167 0.71 -8.34 -1.66
C ASP A 167 -0.18 -8.35 -2.91
N GLN A 168 -1.29 -7.60 -2.90
CA GLN A 168 -2.16 -7.44 -4.05
C GLN A 168 -1.49 -6.60 -5.14
N VAL A 169 -0.96 -5.43 -4.75
CA VAL A 169 -0.18 -4.57 -5.64
C VAL A 169 1.04 -4.07 -4.94
N SER A 170 2.18 -4.38 -5.54
CA SER A 170 3.47 -4.02 -4.99
C SER A 170 4.09 -2.79 -5.67
N VAL A 171 3.49 -2.33 -6.77
CA VAL A 171 3.95 -1.19 -7.56
C VAL A 171 2.76 -0.34 -8.00
N ILE A 172 2.77 0.95 -7.67
CA ILE A 172 1.81 1.91 -8.18
C ILE A 172 2.53 3.12 -8.74
N THR A 173 1.91 3.80 -9.68
CA THR A 173 2.35 5.13 -10.13
C THR A 173 1.30 6.12 -9.69
N ASP A 174 1.70 7.13 -8.92
CA ASP A 174 0.86 8.28 -8.65
C ASP A 174 1.29 9.48 -9.50
N ARG A 175 0.69 10.65 -9.27
CA ARG A 175 1.00 11.87 -10.03
C ARG A 175 2.49 12.23 -10.05
N TYR A 176 3.25 11.86 -9.02
CA TYR A 176 4.62 12.31 -8.84
C TYR A 176 5.64 11.26 -9.28
N GLN A 177 5.41 9.99 -8.92
CA GLN A 177 6.43 8.96 -9.08
C GLN A 177 5.87 7.54 -9.02
N LYS A 178 6.69 6.61 -9.50
CA LYS A 178 6.53 5.17 -9.25
C LYS A 178 6.87 4.88 -7.79
N LYS A 179 5.99 4.18 -7.09
CA LYS A 179 6.13 3.77 -5.69
C LYS A 179 6.10 2.25 -5.60
N ILE A 180 6.94 1.71 -4.72
CA ILE A 180 7.10 0.27 -4.54
C ILE A 180 6.82 -0.05 -3.08
N CYS A 181 5.96 -1.04 -2.82
CA CYS A 181 5.74 -1.62 -1.51
C CYS A 181 6.18 -3.09 -1.50
N GLN A 182 7.18 -3.41 -0.68
CA GLN A 182 7.73 -4.77 -0.54
C GLN A 182 7.31 -5.45 0.77
N GLN A 183 6.29 -4.92 1.45
CA GLN A 183 5.84 -5.41 2.75
C GLN A 183 4.83 -6.56 2.68
N GLY A 184 4.39 -6.95 1.47
CA GLY A 184 3.37 -7.98 1.27
C GLY A 184 2.16 -7.77 2.19
N GLU A 185 1.80 -8.83 2.92
CA GLU A 185 0.66 -8.83 3.85
C GLU A 185 0.80 -7.91 5.08
N LEU A 186 1.97 -7.33 5.33
CA LEU A 186 2.16 -6.43 6.46
C LEU A 186 1.86 -4.97 6.11
N GLY A 187 1.81 -4.63 4.82
CA GLY A 187 1.60 -3.28 4.32
C GLY A 187 0.28 -3.10 3.58
N ALA A 188 -0.26 -1.89 3.61
CA ALA A 188 -1.38 -1.48 2.79
C ALA A 188 -1.20 -0.06 2.26
N TRP A 189 -1.83 0.21 1.12
CA TRP A 189 -1.81 1.53 0.50
C TRP A 189 -2.78 2.49 1.19
N LEU A 190 -2.45 3.78 1.13
CA LEU A 190 -3.20 4.90 1.71
C LEU A 190 -3.25 6.04 0.70
N VAL A 191 -4.31 6.84 0.77
CA VAL A 191 -4.44 8.07 -0.03
C VAL A 191 -4.31 9.31 0.86
N HIS A 192 -3.79 10.41 0.30
CA HIS A 192 -3.65 11.69 0.97
C HIS A 192 -4.16 12.82 0.06
N PHE A 193 -5.41 13.24 0.26
CA PHE A 193 -6.12 14.18 -0.63
C PHE A 193 -5.53 15.60 -0.64
N ASN A 194 -4.99 16.09 0.49
CA ASN A 194 -4.42 17.44 0.53
C ASN A 194 -3.20 17.63 -0.40
N ILE A 195 -2.44 16.56 -0.70
CA ILE A 195 -1.26 16.62 -1.57
C ILE A 195 -1.38 15.76 -2.84
N ASN A 196 -2.51 15.09 -3.06
CA ASN A 196 -2.73 14.18 -4.18
C ASN A 196 -1.63 13.10 -4.31
N ALA A 197 -1.40 12.35 -3.24
CA ALA A 197 -0.37 11.33 -3.20
C ALA A 197 -0.88 10.04 -2.58
N VAL A 198 -0.26 8.94 -2.99
CA VAL A 198 -0.52 7.60 -2.46
C VAL A 198 0.69 7.11 -1.67
N PHE A 199 0.50 6.53 -0.50
CA PHE A 199 1.58 6.00 0.34
C PHE A 199 1.30 4.56 0.71
N TRP A 200 2.28 3.85 1.24
CA TRP A 200 2.04 2.57 1.91
C TRP A 200 2.64 2.65 3.29
N HIS A 201 1.98 2.05 4.28
CA HIS A 201 2.49 1.89 5.64
C HIS A 201 2.09 0.53 6.20
N HIS A 202 2.67 0.18 7.35
CA HIS A 202 2.34 -1.07 8.03
C HIS A 202 0.90 -1.05 8.56
N LYS A 203 0.18 -2.17 8.42
CA LYS A 203 -1.21 -2.34 8.88
C LYS A 203 -1.38 -2.17 10.40
N SER A 204 -0.27 -2.14 11.15
CA SER A 204 -0.20 -1.92 12.60
C SER A 204 -0.23 -0.46 13.04
N GLU A 205 -0.04 0.48 12.11
CA GLU A 205 -0.11 1.92 12.35
C GLU A 205 -1.57 2.41 12.37
N ASP A 206 -1.80 3.60 12.93
CA ASP A 206 -3.13 4.19 12.99
C ASP A 206 -3.31 5.25 11.90
N TYR A 207 -4.36 5.11 11.07
CA TYR A 207 -4.76 6.09 10.05
C TYR A 207 -6.27 6.23 9.94
N HIS A 208 -6.72 7.23 9.18
CA HIS A 208 -8.12 7.57 9.09
C HIS A 208 -8.92 6.56 8.27
N VAL A 209 -10.21 6.50 8.59
CA VAL A 209 -11.16 5.56 7.99
C VAL A 209 -12.15 6.34 7.13
N TRP A 210 -12.41 5.85 5.93
CA TRP A 210 -13.48 6.34 5.05
C TRP A 210 -14.16 5.11 4.48
N LEU A 211 -15.49 5.10 4.47
CA LEU A 211 -16.26 3.94 4.05
C LEU A 211 -16.91 4.17 2.68
N VAL A 212 -16.97 3.08 1.93
CA VAL A 212 -17.71 2.94 0.68
C VAL A 212 -18.61 1.71 0.79
N ALA A 213 -19.73 1.71 0.09
CA ALA A 213 -20.63 0.58 -0.06
C ALA A 213 -20.94 0.39 -1.55
N ASP A 214 -21.28 -0.84 -1.92
CA ASP A 214 -21.77 -1.13 -3.27
C ASP A 214 -23.23 -0.65 -3.41
N LEU A 215 -23.53 0.05 -4.50
CA LEU A 215 -24.90 0.47 -4.85
C LEU A 215 -25.70 -0.76 -5.28
N LYS A 216 -26.83 -1.00 -4.62
CA LYS A 216 -27.74 -2.11 -4.94
C LYS A 216 -28.68 -1.78 -6.10
#